data_AF-A0A1C0TT29-F1
#
_entry.id   AF-A0A1C0TT29-F1
#
_cell.length_a   1.000
_cell.length_b   1.000
_cell.length_c   1.000
_cell.angle_alpha   90.00
_cell.angle_beta   90.00
_cell.angle_gamma   90.00
#
_symmetry.space_group_name_H-M   'P 1'
#
loop_
_entity.id
_entity.type
_entity.pdbx_description
1 polymer ?
#
loop_
_entity_poly.entity_id
_entity_poly.type
_entity_poly.pdbx_seq_one_letter_code
_entity_poly.pdbx_strand_id
1 'polypeptide(L)'
;MNIVTTQTNNQLEKIQQSVTQSSIDKHAAFAKELQNALVAEPQNTNPDYVTPISLNTNYKEISVQAKNYYNQAIETAKERVDSSADLRVQERQLYRETMIEIMDMPIEVEIEPHEVNEALLFGSLGIDFLEYKEAGIRIEMLDLAEKDIMNSQVLTTSDKEKLKKLIDEQRSTLELQREEMLAGTFIKEKTDHRANIEQQYHNLKFDQ
;
A
#
# COMPACT_ATOMS: atom_id res chain seq x y z
N MET A 1 -2.50 -51.53 18.89
CA MET A 1 -3.40 -50.38 18.67
C MET A 1 -2.53 -49.18 18.34
N ASN A 2 -2.40 -48.78 17.07
CA ASN A 2 -1.70 -47.55 16.64
C ASN A 2 -1.93 -47.26 15.14
N ILE A 3 -3.17 -47.37 14.66
CA ILE A 3 -3.51 -47.17 13.23
C ILE A 3 -4.43 -45.96 13.01
N VAL A 4 -4.98 -45.37 14.08
CA VAL A 4 -6.00 -44.31 13.97
C VAL A 4 -5.38 -42.90 13.83
N THR A 5 -4.16 -42.66 14.30
CA THR A 5 -3.56 -41.32 14.36
C THR A 5 -2.96 -40.81 13.03
N THR A 6 -2.52 -41.69 12.13
CA THR A 6 -1.87 -41.31 10.86
C THR A 6 -2.84 -40.99 9.72
N GLN A 7 -4.07 -41.49 9.77
CA GLN A 7 -5.10 -41.18 8.77
C GLN A 7 -5.72 -39.80 9.00
N THR A 8 -5.86 -39.36 10.24
CA THR A 8 -6.47 -38.06 10.60
C THR A 8 -5.60 -36.89 10.14
N ASN A 9 -4.27 -37.00 10.28
CA ASN A 9 -3.34 -35.95 9.84
C ASN A 9 -3.35 -35.76 8.31
N ASN A 10 -3.39 -36.85 7.54
CA ASN A 10 -3.49 -36.78 6.07
C ASN A 10 -4.82 -36.19 5.56
N GLN A 11 -5.90 -36.32 6.33
CA GLN A 11 -7.19 -35.70 5.98
C GLN A 11 -7.20 -34.22 6.30
N LEU A 12 -6.64 -33.80 7.44
CA LEU A 12 -6.50 -32.39 7.81
C LEU A 12 -5.62 -31.60 6.82
N GLU A 13 -4.47 -32.16 6.42
CA GLU A 13 -3.59 -31.55 5.40
C GLU A 13 -4.28 -31.42 4.03
N LYS A 14 -5.04 -32.46 3.61
CA LYS A 14 -5.82 -32.41 2.36
C LYS A 14 -6.96 -31.40 2.41
N ILE A 15 -7.64 -31.28 3.55
CA ILE A 15 -8.70 -30.29 3.74
C ILE A 15 -8.09 -28.88 3.68
N GLN A 16 -6.98 -28.63 4.38
CA GLN A 16 -6.28 -27.35 4.31
C GLN A 16 -5.83 -27.00 2.89
N GLN A 17 -5.16 -27.94 2.19
CA GLN A 17 -4.75 -27.72 0.79
C GLN A 17 -5.94 -27.44 -0.13
N SER A 18 -7.05 -28.17 0.03
CA SER A 18 -8.26 -27.95 -0.78
C SER A 18 -8.93 -26.60 -0.51
N VAL A 19 -8.92 -26.13 0.74
CA VAL A 19 -9.49 -24.83 1.13
C VAL A 19 -8.62 -23.71 0.58
N THR A 20 -7.29 -23.79 0.75
CA THR A 20 -6.34 -22.83 0.19
C THR A 20 -6.44 -22.77 -1.34
N GLN A 21 -6.51 -23.92 -2.02
CA GLN A 21 -6.66 -23.97 -3.47
C GLN A 21 -8.00 -23.37 -3.92
N SER A 22 -9.10 -23.67 -3.23
CA SER A 22 -10.41 -23.09 -3.57
C SER A 22 -10.47 -21.57 -3.38
N SER A 23 -9.71 -21.04 -2.41
CA SER A 23 -9.55 -19.60 -2.21
C SER A 23 -8.80 -19.01 -3.40
N ILE A 24 -7.61 -19.56 -3.69
CA ILE A 24 -6.77 -19.12 -4.83
C ILE A 24 -7.56 -19.15 -6.14
N ASP A 25 -8.35 -20.18 -6.40
CA ASP A 25 -9.14 -20.30 -7.63
C ASP A 25 -10.23 -19.22 -7.74
N LYS A 26 -10.87 -18.85 -6.62
CA LYS A 26 -11.84 -17.73 -6.57
C LYS A 26 -11.17 -16.39 -6.80
N HIS A 27 -10.01 -16.15 -6.19
CA HIS A 27 -9.23 -14.94 -6.40
C HIS A 27 -8.70 -14.84 -7.83
N ALA A 28 -8.23 -15.95 -8.42
CA ALA A 28 -7.79 -15.99 -9.81
C ALA A 28 -8.95 -15.71 -10.79
N ALA A 29 -10.15 -16.25 -10.51
CA ALA A 29 -11.35 -15.95 -11.29
C ALA A 29 -11.73 -14.47 -11.18
N PHE A 30 -11.69 -13.91 -9.96
CA PHE A 30 -11.96 -12.49 -9.73
C PHE A 30 -10.93 -11.59 -10.41
N ALA A 31 -9.63 -11.82 -10.23
CA ALA A 31 -8.57 -11.03 -10.86
C ALA A 31 -8.69 -11.05 -12.39
N LYS A 32 -9.09 -12.20 -12.96
CA LYS A 32 -9.39 -12.31 -14.38
C LYS A 32 -10.62 -11.50 -14.78
N GLU A 33 -11.71 -11.52 -14.01
CA GLU A 33 -12.89 -10.70 -14.28
C GLU A 33 -12.61 -9.20 -14.11
N LEU A 34 -11.82 -8.82 -13.11
CA LEU A 34 -11.36 -7.45 -12.87
C LEU A 34 -10.53 -6.95 -14.06
N GLN A 35 -9.55 -7.73 -14.50
CA GLN A 35 -8.74 -7.40 -15.67
C GLN A 35 -9.60 -7.27 -16.93
N ASN A 36 -10.59 -8.14 -17.11
CA ASN A 36 -11.52 -8.04 -18.23
C ASN A 36 -12.40 -6.79 -18.14
N ALA A 37 -12.87 -6.43 -16.94
CA ALA A 37 -13.68 -5.22 -16.71
C ALA A 37 -12.87 -3.93 -16.92
N LEU A 38 -11.57 -3.93 -16.59
CA LEU A 38 -10.66 -2.81 -16.80
C LEU A 38 -10.26 -2.60 -18.27
N VAL A 39 -10.25 -3.66 -19.08
CA VAL A 39 -9.86 -3.62 -20.51
C VAL A 39 -11.07 -3.51 -21.46
N ALA A 40 -12.28 -3.83 -20.99
CA ALA A 40 -13.48 -3.75 -21.80
C ALA A 40 -13.94 -2.29 -22.00
N GLU A 41 -14.06 -1.85 -23.25
CA GLU A 41 -14.74 -0.59 -23.56
C GLU A 41 -16.22 -0.67 -23.12
N PRO A 42 -16.76 0.39 -22.48
CA PRO A 42 -18.11 0.36 -21.94
C PRO A 42 -19.13 0.13 -23.04
N GLN A 43 -19.84 -1.01 -22.98
CA GLN A 43 -20.87 -1.37 -23.95
C GLN A 43 -22.17 -0.57 -23.79
N ASN A 44 -22.32 0.19 -22.69
CA ASN A 44 -23.49 1.00 -22.41
C ASN A 44 -23.07 2.46 -22.18
N THR A 45 -23.43 3.33 -23.12
CA THR A 45 -23.15 4.77 -23.10
C THR A 45 -24.21 5.58 -22.36
N ASN A 46 -25.19 4.92 -21.72
CA ASN A 46 -26.26 5.58 -20.99
C ASN A 46 -25.79 5.99 -19.58
N PRO A 47 -25.62 7.29 -19.28
CA PRO A 47 -25.01 7.79 -18.04
C PRO A 47 -25.76 7.39 -16.76
N ASP A 48 -27.02 6.97 -16.84
CA ASP A 48 -27.84 6.57 -15.67
C ASP A 48 -27.69 5.08 -15.29
N TYR A 49 -27.12 4.25 -16.16
CA TYR A 49 -26.97 2.79 -15.95
C TYR A 49 -25.53 2.32 -15.95
N VAL A 50 -24.58 3.22 -16.15
CA VAL A 50 -23.20 2.96 -15.77
C VAL A 50 -23.21 2.99 -14.25
N THR A 51 -23.38 1.84 -13.58
CA THR A 51 -22.63 1.66 -12.34
C THR A 51 -21.20 1.48 -12.80
N PRO A 52 -20.34 2.51 -12.75
CA PRO A 52 -18.93 2.21 -12.81
C PRO A 52 -18.74 1.23 -11.66
N ILE A 53 -18.17 0.05 -11.93
CA ILE A 53 -17.23 -0.47 -10.96
C ILE A 53 -16.17 0.62 -10.97
N SER A 54 -16.37 1.64 -10.12
CA SER A 54 -15.52 2.80 -10.05
C SER A 54 -14.32 2.36 -9.24
N LEU A 55 -13.59 1.38 -9.77
CA LEU A 55 -12.15 1.29 -9.54
C LEU A 55 -11.69 2.65 -10.02
N ASN A 56 -11.48 3.54 -9.08
CA ASN A 56 -11.19 4.95 -9.32
C ASN A 56 -9.94 5.00 -10.21
N THR A 57 -10.18 5.03 -11.52
CA THR A 57 -9.15 5.03 -12.56
C THR A 57 -8.59 6.43 -12.74
N ASN A 58 -8.90 7.35 -11.81
CA ASN A 58 -8.27 8.65 -11.73
C ASN A 58 -6.88 8.51 -11.07
N TYR A 59 -6.03 7.66 -11.67
CA TYR A 59 -4.62 7.40 -11.35
C TYR A 59 -3.70 8.64 -11.48
N LYS A 60 -4.24 9.86 -11.52
CA LYS A 60 -3.45 11.08 -11.70
C LYS A 60 -3.70 12.16 -10.66
N GLU A 61 -4.79 12.10 -9.91
CA GLU A 61 -5.08 13.14 -8.92
C GLU A 61 -4.98 12.57 -7.51
N ILE A 62 -3.90 12.94 -6.84
CA ILE A 62 -3.69 12.67 -5.42
C ILE A 62 -4.90 13.17 -4.63
N SER A 63 -5.52 12.26 -3.88
CA SER A 63 -6.73 12.51 -3.13
C SER A 63 -6.53 13.64 -2.11
N VAL A 64 -7.62 14.36 -1.80
CA VAL A 64 -7.60 15.39 -0.74
C VAL A 64 -7.24 14.76 0.60
N GLN A 65 -7.68 13.52 0.83
CA GLN A 65 -7.37 12.76 2.03
C GLN A 65 -5.87 12.47 2.16
N ALA A 66 -5.22 11.95 1.11
CA ALA A 66 -3.78 11.72 1.11
C ALA A 66 -2.98 13.01 1.35
N LYS A 67 -3.40 14.15 0.79
CA LYS A 67 -2.78 15.45 1.07
C LYS A 67 -2.87 15.85 2.54
N ASN A 68 -4.03 15.64 3.16
CA ASN A 68 -4.24 15.98 4.57
C ASN A 68 -3.35 15.13 5.48
N TYR A 69 -3.32 13.81 5.27
CA TYR A 69 -2.48 12.91 6.05
C TYR A 69 -0.99 13.14 5.78
N TYR A 70 -0.60 13.41 4.54
CA TYR A 70 0.78 13.78 4.21
C TYR A 70 1.24 15.05 4.94
N ASN A 71 0.40 16.09 4.99
CA ASN A 71 0.71 17.30 5.75
C ASN A 71 0.89 16.98 7.24
N GLN A 72 0.02 16.15 7.81
CA GLN A 72 0.15 15.70 9.20
C GLN A 72 1.43 14.91 9.44
N ALA A 73 1.80 14.02 8.51
CA ALA A 73 3.05 13.26 8.56
C ALA A 73 4.28 14.19 8.56
N ILE A 74 4.30 15.21 7.69
CA ILE A 74 5.37 16.22 7.67
C ILE A 74 5.45 16.98 9.00
N GLU A 75 4.33 17.47 9.54
CA GLU A 75 4.35 18.24 10.78
C GLU A 75 4.89 17.41 11.94
N THR A 76 4.48 16.13 12.01
CA THR A 76 4.96 15.20 13.04
C THR A 76 6.45 14.88 12.84
N ALA A 77 6.88 14.69 11.59
CA ALA A 77 8.27 14.42 11.25
C ALA A 77 9.22 15.56 11.65
N LYS A 78 8.79 16.82 11.51
CA LYS A 78 9.58 18.01 11.89
C LYS A 78 9.98 18.01 13.36
N GLU A 79 9.16 17.44 14.25
CA GLU A 79 9.46 17.37 15.69
C GLU A 79 10.69 16.53 16.01
N ARG A 80 11.11 15.66 15.07
CA ARG A 80 12.24 14.74 15.23
C ARG A 80 13.49 15.15 14.46
N VAL A 81 13.44 16.28 13.75
CA VAL A 81 14.58 16.82 13.01
C VAL A 81 15.49 17.58 13.96
N ASP A 82 16.80 17.31 13.88
CA ASP A 82 17.80 18.02 14.66
C ASP A 82 18.02 19.43 14.09
N SER A 83 17.40 20.43 14.71
CA SER A 83 17.51 21.83 14.30
C SER A 83 18.93 22.40 14.38
N SER A 84 19.86 21.72 15.05
CA SER A 84 21.27 22.13 15.16
C SER A 84 22.15 21.65 14.00
N ALA A 85 21.65 20.72 13.18
CA ALA A 85 22.36 20.19 12.02
C ALA A 85 22.37 21.18 10.84
N ASP A 86 23.18 20.92 9.80
CA ASP A 86 23.11 21.68 8.55
C ASP A 86 21.78 21.49 7.83
N LEU A 87 21.32 22.49 7.08
CA LEU A 87 20.03 22.48 6.36
C LEU A 87 19.85 21.24 5.47
N ARG A 88 20.90 20.79 4.79
CA ARG A 88 20.86 19.59 3.96
C ARG A 88 20.66 18.32 4.80
N VAL A 89 21.27 18.26 5.98
CA VAL A 89 21.09 17.14 6.92
C VAL A 89 19.67 17.16 7.50
N GLN A 90 19.19 18.33 7.90
CA GLN A 90 17.84 18.51 8.41
C GLN A 90 16.79 18.05 7.40
N GLU A 91 16.95 18.43 6.13
CA GLU A 91 15.99 18.06 5.11
C GLU A 91 16.01 16.56 4.77
N ARG A 92 17.20 15.93 4.78
CA ARG A 92 17.30 14.47 4.67
C ARG A 92 16.65 13.75 5.85
N GLN A 93 16.80 14.27 7.07
CA GLN A 93 16.14 13.73 8.26
C GLN A 93 14.63 13.90 8.17
N LEU A 94 14.17 15.08 7.73
CA LEU A 94 12.75 15.37 7.54
C LEU A 94 12.10 14.33 6.64
N TYR A 95 12.63 14.11 5.43
CA TYR A 95 12.00 13.16 4.50
C TYR A 95 12.08 11.72 4.99
N ARG A 96 13.15 11.33 5.70
CA ARG A 96 13.22 10.01 6.34
C ARG A 96 12.11 9.84 7.39
N GLU A 97 11.98 10.80 8.29
CA GLU A 97 10.94 10.76 9.33
C GLU A 97 9.53 10.84 8.72
N THR A 98 9.34 11.63 7.66
CA THR A 98 8.08 11.68 6.91
C THR A 98 7.73 10.31 6.34
N MET A 99 8.68 9.56 5.75
CA MET A 99 8.41 8.20 5.26
C MET A 99 8.01 7.25 6.40
N ILE A 100 8.65 7.35 7.56
CA ILE A 100 8.30 6.55 8.74
C ILE A 100 6.86 6.87 9.18
N GLU A 101 6.54 8.17 9.31
CA GLU A 101 5.19 8.60 9.67
C GLU A 101 4.14 8.16 8.65
N ILE A 102 4.44 8.24 7.34
CA ILE A 102 3.56 7.76 6.28
C ILE A 102 3.27 6.27 6.41
N MET A 103 4.15 5.45 6.98
CA MET A 103 3.94 4.01 7.15
C MET A 103 3.29 3.64 8.48
N ASP A 104 3.55 4.40 9.55
CA ASP A 104 3.11 4.05 10.91
C ASP A 104 1.83 4.80 11.36
N MET A 105 1.54 5.97 10.79
CA MET A 105 0.43 6.78 11.28
C MET A 105 -0.92 6.09 11.06
N PRO A 106 -1.88 6.21 11.98
CA PRO A 106 -3.24 5.69 11.75
C PRO A 106 -3.94 6.51 10.66
N ILE A 107 -4.53 5.83 9.69
CA ILE A 107 -5.32 6.42 8.62
C ILE A 107 -6.75 5.92 8.78
N GLU A 108 -7.68 6.86 8.87
CA GLU A 108 -9.10 6.55 8.94
C GLU A 108 -9.65 6.47 7.51
N VAL A 109 -10.12 5.28 7.15
CA VAL A 109 -10.73 5.00 5.85
C VAL A 109 -12.18 4.61 6.05
N GLU A 110 -13.05 5.20 5.25
CA GLU A 110 -14.47 4.88 5.22
C GLU A 110 -14.85 4.33 3.84
N ILE A 111 -15.87 3.48 3.83
CA ILE A 111 -16.52 3.01 2.60
C ILE A 111 -17.54 4.07 2.20
N GLU A 112 -17.27 4.77 1.12
CA GLU A 112 -18.21 5.74 0.57
C GLU A 112 -19.44 5.02 -0.03
N PRO A 113 -20.61 5.67 -0.12
CA PRO A 113 -21.81 5.04 -0.67
C PRO A 113 -21.63 4.43 -2.06
N HIS A 114 -20.72 4.99 -2.87
CA HIS A 114 -20.41 4.50 -4.20
C HIS A 114 -19.43 3.31 -4.22
N GLU A 115 -18.71 3.08 -3.12
CA GLU A 115 -17.73 1.99 -2.93
C GLU A 115 -18.36 0.74 -2.28
N VAL A 116 -19.60 0.82 -1.81
CA VAL A 116 -20.26 -0.29 -1.08
C VAL A 116 -20.24 -1.59 -1.89
N ASN A 117 -20.51 -1.53 -3.19
CA ASN A 117 -20.48 -2.73 -4.04
C ASN A 117 -19.07 -3.31 -4.16
N GLU A 118 -18.05 -2.46 -4.23
CA GLU A 118 -16.65 -2.90 -4.26
C GLU A 118 -16.25 -3.55 -2.93
N ALA A 119 -16.58 -2.91 -1.82
CA ALA A 119 -16.34 -3.46 -0.49
C ALA A 119 -17.03 -4.82 -0.28
N LEU A 120 -18.25 -5.00 -0.80
CA LEU A 120 -18.96 -6.28 -0.77
C LEU A 120 -18.25 -7.34 -1.64
N LEU A 121 -17.76 -6.97 -2.81
CA LEU A 121 -16.99 -7.88 -3.68
C LEU A 121 -15.69 -8.31 -2.99
N PHE A 122 -14.93 -7.38 -2.42
CA PHE A 122 -13.73 -7.67 -1.64
C PHE A 122 -14.04 -8.58 -0.45
N GLY A 123 -15.10 -8.28 0.30
CA GLY A 123 -15.55 -9.10 1.41
C GLY A 123 -15.95 -10.52 1.00
N SER A 124 -16.52 -10.70 -0.20
CA SER A 124 -16.84 -12.03 -0.74
C SER A 124 -15.60 -12.89 -1.03
N LEU A 125 -14.45 -12.23 -1.21
CA LEU A 125 -13.14 -12.83 -1.40
C LEU A 125 -12.34 -12.91 -0.09
N GLY A 126 -12.92 -12.48 1.04
CA GLY A 126 -12.21 -12.42 2.32
C GLY A 126 -11.12 -11.35 2.38
N ILE A 127 -11.16 -10.35 1.49
CA ILE A 127 -10.23 -9.23 1.48
C ILE A 127 -10.78 -8.11 2.37
N ASP A 128 -9.93 -7.55 3.23
CA ASP A 128 -10.25 -6.33 3.97
C ASP A 128 -10.12 -5.11 3.04
N PHE A 129 -11.27 -4.59 2.60
CA PHE A 129 -11.32 -3.43 1.71
C PHE A 129 -10.74 -2.15 2.35
N LEU A 130 -10.86 -2.00 3.67
CA LEU A 130 -10.30 -0.83 4.37
C LEU A 130 -8.78 -0.90 4.34
N GLU A 131 -8.19 -2.06 4.62
CA GLU A 131 -6.74 -2.24 4.59
C GLU A 131 -6.19 -2.03 3.16
N TYR A 132 -6.91 -2.50 2.14
CA TYR A 132 -6.57 -2.25 0.74
C TYR A 132 -6.61 -0.76 0.37
N LYS A 133 -7.63 -0.02 0.84
CA LYS A 133 -7.79 1.42 0.62
C LYS A 133 -6.71 2.23 1.36
N GLU A 134 -6.41 1.85 2.59
CA GLU A 134 -5.35 2.44 3.40
C GLU A 134 -3.99 2.34 2.70
N ALA A 135 -3.63 1.16 2.19
CA ALA A 135 -2.39 0.98 1.42
C ALA A 135 -2.34 1.89 0.19
N GLY A 136 -3.49 2.10 -0.48
CA GLY A 136 -3.62 3.06 -1.58
C GLY A 136 -3.33 4.51 -1.16
N ILE A 137 -3.87 4.96 -0.03
CA ILE A 137 -3.63 6.32 0.50
C ILE A 137 -2.14 6.50 0.85
N ARG A 138 -1.51 5.50 1.46
CA ARG A 138 -0.07 5.56 1.78
C ARG A 138 0.79 5.68 0.52
N ILE A 139 0.44 4.99 -0.56
CA ILE A 139 1.12 5.14 -1.87
C ILE A 139 0.99 6.58 -2.38
N GLU A 140 -0.21 7.16 -2.34
CA GLU A 140 -0.42 8.57 -2.75
C GLU A 140 0.38 9.56 -1.88
N MET A 141 0.51 9.30 -0.59
CA MET A 141 1.34 10.09 0.32
C MET A 141 2.84 9.97 -0.01
N LEU A 142 3.30 8.78 -0.41
CA LEU A 142 4.67 8.57 -0.88
C LEU A 142 4.93 9.31 -2.21
N ASP A 143 3.94 9.42 -3.10
CA ASP A 143 4.03 10.22 -4.33
C ASP A 143 4.19 11.72 -4.03
N LEU A 144 3.51 12.22 -2.98
CA LEU A 144 3.72 13.59 -2.49
C LEU A 144 5.14 13.78 -1.93
N ALA A 145 5.61 12.81 -1.14
CA ALA A 145 6.98 12.83 -0.59
C ALA A 145 8.03 12.88 -1.71
N GLU A 146 7.89 12.06 -2.74
CA GLU A 146 8.79 12.05 -3.89
C GLU A 146 8.79 13.41 -4.58
N LYS A 147 7.60 13.98 -4.82
CA LYS A 147 7.47 15.29 -5.44
C LYS A 147 8.19 16.38 -4.65
N ASP A 148 8.06 16.39 -3.32
CA ASP A 148 8.70 17.39 -2.47
C ASP A 148 10.23 17.23 -2.44
N ILE A 149 10.73 15.99 -2.35
CA ILE A 149 12.16 15.66 -2.47
C ILE A 149 12.71 16.18 -3.81
N MET A 150 12.03 15.89 -4.92
CA MET A 150 12.49 16.27 -6.24
C MET A 150 12.50 17.80 -6.43
N ASN A 151 11.57 18.51 -5.79
CA ASN A 151 11.46 19.96 -5.83
C ASN A 151 12.36 20.69 -4.81
N SER A 152 12.94 19.99 -3.85
CA SER A 152 13.85 20.57 -2.87
C SER A 152 15.00 21.34 -3.54
N GLN A 153 15.31 22.52 -3.01
CA GLN A 153 16.43 23.35 -3.44
C GLN A 153 17.70 23.13 -2.60
N VAL A 154 17.58 22.40 -1.49
CA VAL A 154 18.66 22.19 -0.51
C VAL A 154 19.30 20.80 -0.69
N LEU A 155 18.53 19.80 -1.14
CA LEU A 155 19.05 18.48 -1.50
C LEU A 155 19.86 18.49 -2.81
N THR A 156 20.97 17.74 -2.83
CA THR A 156 21.72 17.46 -4.06
C THR A 156 20.99 16.43 -4.91
N THR A 157 21.34 16.33 -6.19
CA THR A 157 20.82 15.26 -7.07
C THR A 157 21.04 13.87 -6.49
N SER A 158 22.21 13.62 -5.88
CA SER A 158 22.49 12.32 -5.26
C SER A 158 21.60 12.04 -4.05
N ASP A 159 21.32 13.04 -3.21
CA ASP A 159 20.39 12.85 -2.08
C ASP A 159 18.98 12.53 -2.58
N LYS A 160 18.53 13.25 -3.62
CA LYS A 160 17.21 13.04 -4.23
C LYS A 160 17.06 11.63 -4.77
N GLU A 161 18.04 11.15 -5.52
CA GLU A 161 18.03 9.77 -6.06
C GLU A 161 18.01 8.72 -4.94
N LYS A 162 18.81 8.93 -3.88
CA LYS A 162 18.85 8.02 -2.72
C LYS A 162 17.52 8.00 -1.97
N LEU A 163 16.93 9.15 -1.69
CA LEU A 163 15.63 9.25 -1.01
C LEU A 163 14.48 8.74 -1.89
N LYS A 164 14.53 9.00 -3.20
CA LYS A 164 13.58 8.42 -4.16
C LYS A 164 13.65 6.89 -4.14
N LYS A 165 14.84 6.31 -4.10
CA LYS A 165 14.99 4.85 -4.01
C LYS A 165 14.33 4.30 -2.75
N LEU A 166 14.49 4.98 -1.61
CA LEU A 166 13.82 4.60 -0.37
C LEU A 166 12.29 4.64 -0.51
N ILE A 167 11.76 5.68 -1.15
CA ILE A 167 10.32 5.78 -1.47
C ILE A 167 9.87 4.64 -2.39
N ASP A 168 10.61 4.35 -3.46
CA ASP A 168 10.26 3.31 -4.41
C ASP A 168 10.22 1.92 -3.74
N GLU A 169 11.10 1.66 -2.77
CA GLU A 169 11.09 0.43 -1.96
C GLU A 169 9.84 0.33 -1.08
N GLN A 170 9.42 1.43 -0.43
CA GLN A 170 8.19 1.45 0.38
C GLN A 170 6.94 1.32 -0.50
N ARG A 171 6.90 2.02 -1.64
CA ARG A 171 5.81 1.94 -2.62
C ARG A 171 5.66 0.51 -3.13
N SER A 172 6.75 -0.13 -3.55
CA SER A 172 6.74 -1.51 -4.04
C SER A 172 6.23 -2.49 -2.97
N THR A 173 6.53 -2.24 -1.69
CA THR A 173 6.02 -3.06 -0.59
C THR A 173 4.50 -2.95 -0.45
N LEU A 174 3.96 -1.73 -0.52
CA LEU A 174 2.51 -1.49 -0.45
C LEU A 174 1.77 -2.01 -1.69
N GLU A 175 2.38 -1.88 -2.88
CA GLU A 175 1.84 -2.43 -4.12
C GLU A 175 1.78 -3.95 -4.07
N LEU A 176 2.86 -4.60 -3.65
CA LEU A 176 2.90 -6.05 -3.46
C LEU A 176 1.84 -6.51 -2.45
N GLN A 177 1.71 -5.81 -1.32
CA GLN A 177 0.66 -6.08 -0.34
C GLN A 177 -0.74 -6.03 -0.97
N ARG A 178 -1.03 -5.01 -1.79
CA ARG A 178 -2.32 -4.90 -2.50
C ARG A 178 -2.51 -6.02 -3.52
N GLU A 179 -1.46 -6.40 -4.25
CA GLU A 179 -1.51 -7.52 -5.20
C GLU A 179 -1.78 -8.85 -4.49
N GLU A 180 -1.09 -9.12 -3.38
CA GLU A 180 -1.29 -10.31 -2.56
C GLU A 180 -2.70 -10.39 -1.96
N MET A 181 -3.28 -9.24 -1.58
CA MET A 181 -4.67 -9.16 -1.13
C MET A 181 -5.62 -9.59 -2.24
N LEU A 182 -5.45 -9.04 -3.44
CA LEU A 182 -6.27 -9.39 -4.60
C LEU A 182 -6.09 -10.86 -5.02
N ALA A 183 -4.87 -11.41 -4.87
CA ALA A 183 -4.56 -12.81 -5.13
C ALA A 183 -5.02 -13.77 -4.03
N GLY A 184 -5.40 -13.27 -2.86
CA GLY A 184 -5.81 -14.09 -1.71
C GLY A 184 -4.65 -14.80 -1.01
N THR A 185 -3.42 -14.33 -1.24
CA THR A 185 -2.19 -14.85 -0.63
C THR A 185 -1.65 -13.96 0.47
N PHE A 186 -2.28 -12.81 0.71
CA PHE A 186 -1.84 -11.86 1.74
C PHE A 186 -1.87 -12.48 3.13
N ILE A 187 -0.73 -12.39 3.80
CA ILE A 187 -0.59 -12.74 5.22
C ILE A 187 -0.13 -11.46 5.92
N LYS A 188 -0.93 -10.97 6.86
CA LYS A 188 -0.59 -9.77 7.62
C LYS A 188 0.65 -10.01 8.48
N GLU A 189 1.78 -9.48 8.03
CA GLU A 189 3.03 -9.51 8.78
C GLU A 189 3.09 -8.34 9.76
N LYS A 190 3.73 -8.58 10.91
CA LYS A 190 4.01 -7.52 11.87
C LYS A 190 5.33 -6.86 11.47
N THR A 191 5.23 -5.73 10.80
CA THR A 191 6.40 -5.01 10.28
C THR A 191 6.76 -3.85 11.20
N ASP A 192 8.04 -3.75 11.58
CA ASP A 192 8.59 -2.56 12.23
C ASP A 192 9.08 -1.61 11.11
N HIS A 193 8.18 -0.75 10.62
CA HIS A 193 8.47 0.12 9.49
C HIS A 193 9.61 1.09 9.81
N ARG A 194 9.65 1.65 11.02
CA ARG A 194 10.74 2.50 11.49
C ARG A 194 12.09 1.78 11.39
N ALA A 195 12.21 0.58 11.98
CA ALA A 195 13.48 -0.15 11.95
C ALA A 195 13.93 -0.46 10.51
N ASN A 196 13.01 -0.87 9.64
CA ASN A 196 13.30 -1.18 8.25
C ASN A 196 13.75 0.06 7.46
N ILE A 197 13.02 1.17 7.57
CA ILE A 197 13.34 2.42 6.88
C ILE A 197 14.66 2.98 7.39
N GLU A 198 14.93 2.96 8.70
CA GLU A 198 16.21 3.38 9.25
C GLU A 198 17.35 2.52 8.70
N GLN A 199 17.21 1.20 8.70
CA GLN A 199 18.23 0.30 8.17
C GLN A 199 18.53 0.61 6.69
N GLN A 200 17.50 0.75 5.86
CA GLN A 200 17.65 1.11 4.44
C GLN A 200 18.31 2.48 4.29
N TYR A 201 17.87 3.47 5.05
CA TYR A 201 18.42 4.83 5.04
C TYR A 201 19.91 4.87 5.36
N HIS A 202 20.36 4.14 6.39
CA HIS A 202 21.77 4.04 6.75
C HIS A 202 22.61 3.39 5.64
N ASN A 203 22.02 2.49 4.85
CA ASN A 203 22.70 1.83 3.73
C ASN A 203 22.87 2.72 2.50
N LEU A 204 22.12 3.83 2.38
CA LEU A 204 22.17 4.72 1.22
C LEU A 204 23.45 5.56 1.12
N LYS A 205 24.30 5.56 2.16
CA LYS A 205 25.60 6.27 2.22
C LYS A 205 25.52 7.67 1.59
N PHE A 206 24.94 8.61 2.32
CA PHE A 206 24.91 10.00 1.89
C PHE A 206 26.32 10.60 1.90
N ASP A 207 26.67 11.32 0.83
CA ASP A 207 27.95 12.02 0.76
C ASP A 207 27.92 13.19 1.76
N GLN A 208 29.05 13.38 2.45
CA GLN A 208 29.24 14.47 3.42
C GLN A 208 29.18 15.82 2.72
#